data_AF-A0AAD3YHZ3-F1
#
_entry.id   AF-A0AAD3YHZ3-F1
#
_cell.length_a   1.000
_cell.length_b   1.000
_cell.length_c   1.000
_cell.angle_alpha   90.00
_cell.angle_beta   90.00
_cell.angle_gamma   90.00
#
_symmetry.space_group_name_H-M   'P 1'
#
loop_
_entity.id
_entity.type
_entity.pdbx_description
1 polymer ?
#
loop_
_entity_poly.entity_id
_entity_poly.type
_entity_poly.pdbx_seq_one_letter_code
_entity_poly.pdbx_strand_id
1 'polypeptide(L)' 'MRDPRKHPVPGDVLTRFGTTREVIVIKRNDRGTVTHVVYGHPTTDTPPKEATISSWRAWTKLDAMVVREGTA' A
#
# COMPACT_ATOMS: atom_id res chain seq x y z
N MET A 1 -16.08 -4.85 4.22
CA MET A 1 -15.23 -3.83 3.57
C MET A 1 -13.78 -4.15 3.89
N ARG A 2 -12.91 -4.29 2.89
CA ARG A 2 -11.49 -4.62 3.08
C ARG A 2 -10.80 -3.37 3.64
N ASP A 3 -9.82 -3.54 4.52
CA ASP A 3 -9.01 -2.40 5.00
C ASP A 3 -7.64 -2.40 4.28
N PRO A 4 -7.39 -1.48 3.32
CA PRO A 4 -6.10 -1.35 2.63
C PRO A 4 -4.88 -1.20 3.55
N ARG A 5 -5.09 -0.71 4.77
CA ARG A 5 -4.04 -0.56 5.79
C ARG A 5 -3.59 -1.93 6.31
N LYS A 6 -4.48 -2.92 6.30
CA LYS A 6 -4.22 -4.29 6.80
C LYS A 6 -4.00 -5.30 5.68
N HIS A 7 -4.78 -5.18 4.60
CA HIS A 7 -4.84 -6.09 3.47
C HIS A 7 -4.72 -5.31 2.16
N PRO A 8 -3.52 -4.78 1.84
CA PRO A 8 -3.32 -3.98 0.64
C PRO A 8 -3.49 -4.83 -0.62
N VAL A 9 -4.01 -4.20 -1.68
CA VAL A 9 -4.12 -4.75 -3.03
C VAL A 9 -3.72 -3.67 -4.05
N PRO A 10 -3.28 -4.05 -5.26
CA PRO A 10 -3.01 -3.10 -6.33
C PRO A 10 -4.17 -2.11 -6.57
N GLY A 11 -3.86 -0.84 -6.75
CA GLY A 11 -4.82 0.26 -6.94
C GLY A 11 -5.29 0.95 -5.66
N ASP A 12 -4.94 0.42 -4.48
CA ASP A 12 -5.15 1.11 -3.20
C ASP A 12 -4.38 2.42 -3.14
N VAL A 13 -5.06 3.51 -2.78
CA VAL A 13 -4.44 4.81 -2.60
C VAL A 13 -4.67 5.29 -1.17
N LEU A 14 -3.59 5.54 -0.44
CA LEU A 14 -3.63 6.04 0.92
C LEU A 14 -2.82 7.33 1.04
N THR A 15 -3.32 8.27 1.85
CA THR A 15 -2.64 9.53 2.13
C THR A 15 -2.40 9.69 3.63
N ARG A 16 -1.19 10.08 4.01
CA ARG A 16 -0.82 10.42 5.39
C ARG A 16 0.18 11.58 5.40
N PHE A 17 -0.11 12.62 6.19
CA PHE A 17 0.74 13.82 6.35
C PHE A 17 1.26 14.38 5.02
N GLY A 18 0.37 14.57 4.04
CA GLY A 18 0.72 15.10 2.71
C GLY A 18 1.48 14.13 1.80
N THR A 19 1.77 12.91 2.24
CA THR A 19 2.36 11.86 1.41
C THR A 19 1.28 10.89 0.94
N THR A 20 1.12 10.78 -0.38
CA THR A 20 0.22 9.80 -1.00
C THR A 20 1.00 8.61 -1.53
N ARG A 21 0.49 7.40 -1.28
CA ARG A 21 1.04 6.14 -1.75
C ARG A 21 -0.04 5.35 -2.47
N GLU A 22 0.22 4.96 -3.70
CA GLU A 22 -0.57 3.99 -4.44
C GLU A 22 0.12 2.64 -4.40
N VAL A 23 -0.60 1.58 -4.02
CA VAL A 23 -0.12 0.20 -4.11
C VAL A 23 -0.13 -0.22 -5.56
N ILE A 24 1.02 -0.62 -6.09
CA ILE A 24 1.18 -1.06 -7.47
C ILE A 24 1.23 -2.60 -7.51
N VAL A 25 2.01 -3.21 -6.62
CA VAL A 25 2.19 -4.67 -6.58
C VAL A 25 2.24 -5.14 -5.14
N ILE A 26 1.68 -6.32 -4.88
CA ILE A 26 1.89 -7.07 -3.64
C ILE A 26 2.71 -8.32 -3.92
N LYS A 27 3.76 -8.53 -3.13
CA LYS A 27 4.57 -9.75 -3.22
C LYS A 27 4.15 -10.72 -2.13
N ARG A 28 4.13 -12.01 -2.47
CA ARG A 28 3.77 -13.11 -1.56
C ARG A 28 4.91 -14.11 -1.50
N ASN A 29 5.02 -14.82 -0.37
CA ASN A 29 5.86 -16.02 -0.30
C ASN A 29 5.12 -17.23 -0.90
N ASP A 30 5.81 -18.37 -0.96
CA ASP A 30 5.27 -19.62 -1.52
C ASP A 30 4.03 -20.15 -0.80
N ARG A 31 3.79 -19.70 0.44
CA ARG A 31 2.59 -20.02 1.23
C ARG A 31 1.43 -19.05 1.01
N GLY A 32 1.60 -18.06 0.13
CA GLY A 32 0.59 -17.04 -0.18
C GLY A 32 0.53 -15.86 0.80
N THR A 33 1.42 -15.80 1.80
CA THR A 33 1.47 -14.69 2.76
C THR A 33 2.09 -13.46 2.11
N VAL A 34 1.41 -12.31 2.19
CA VAL A 34 1.95 -11.03 1.73
C VAL A 34 3.20 -10.67 2.54
N THR A 35 4.32 -10.47 1.85
CA THR A 35 5.61 -10.13 2.46
C THR A 35 5.97 -8.66 2.20
N HIS A 36 5.65 -8.14 1.02
CA HIS A 36 6.02 -6.79 0.60
C HIS A 36 4.91 -6.10 -0.18
N VAL A 37 4.95 -4.78 -0.13
CA VAL A 37 4.11 -3.86 -0.90
C VAL A 37 5.05 -2.97 -1.72
N VAL A 38 4.86 -2.95 -3.03
CA VAL A 38 5.48 -1.99 -3.94
C VAL A 38 4.49 -0.85 -4.13
N TYR A 39 4.91 0.37 -3.86
CA TYR A 39 4.07 1.56 -3.96
C TYR A 39 4.74 2.70 -4.72
N GLY A 40 3.95 3.54 -5.36
CA GLY A 40 4.38 4.77 -6.03
C GLY A 40 3.54 5.97 -5.61
N HIS A 41 3.72 7.10 -6.31
CA HIS A 41 2.83 8.25 -6.20
C HIS A 41 1.85 8.23 -7.39
N PRO A 42 0.53 8.40 -7.18
CA PRO A 42 -0.46 8.20 -8.25
C PRO A 42 -0.37 9.22 -9.39
N THR A 43 0.23 10.38 -9.15
CA THR A 43 0.31 11.49 -10.13
C THR A 43 1.73 11.92 -10.45
N THR A 44 2.74 11.26 -9.87
CA THR A 44 4.14 11.66 -10.04
C THR A 44 4.94 10.46 -10.48
N ASP A 45 5.72 10.63 -11.54
CA ASP A 45 6.55 9.57 -12.12
C ASP A 45 7.85 9.36 -11.32
N THR A 46 7.70 9.12 -10.01
CA THR A 46 8.82 8.70 -9.17
C THR A 46 8.95 7.19 -9.23
N PRO A 47 10.19 6.65 -9.25
CA PRO A 47 10.41 5.21 -9.19
C PRO A 47 9.66 4.56 -8.00
N PRO A 48 8.95 3.44 -8.23
CA PRO A 48 8.27 2.72 -7.17
C PRO A 48 9.23 2.30 -6.05
N LYS A 49 8.72 2.30 -4.82
CA LYS A 49 9.43 1.87 -3.62
C LYS A 49 8.85 0.58 -3.11
N GLU A 50 9.72 -0.28 -2.60
CA GLU A 50 9.34 -1.52 -1.95
C GLU A 50 9.45 -1.36 -0.43
N ALA A 51 8.42 -1.83 0.28
CA ALA A 51 8.42 -1.92 1.74
C ALA A 51 7.93 -3.30 2.18
N THR A 52 8.44 -3.79 3.30
CA THR A 52 7.87 -4.96 3.96
C THR A 52 6.43 -4.68 4.37
N ILE A 53 5.61 -5.73 4.49
CA ILE A 53 4.22 -5.61 4.91
C ILE A 53 4.10 -5.01 6.33
N SER A 54 5.09 -5.24 7.19
CA SER A 54 5.16 -4.64 8.53
C SER A 54 5.42 -3.14 8.46
N SER A 55 6.36 -2.69 7.63
CA SER A 55 6.63 -1.26 7.41
C SER A 55 5.44 -0.55 6.76
N TRP A 56 4.73 -1.19 5.82
CA TRP A 56 3.49 -0.66 5.26
C TRP A 56 2.44 -0.44 6.36
N ARG A 57 2.13 -1.50 7.12
CA ARG A 57 1.14 -1.45 8.20
C ARG A 57 1.49 -0.41 9.27
N ALA A 58 2.76 -0.31 9.65
CA ALA A 58 3.24 0.68 10.60
C ALA A 58 3.03 2.10 10.08
N TRP A 59 3.33 2.36 8.81
CA TRP A 59 3.10 3.67 8.19
C TRP A 59 1.61 4.01 8.12
N THR A 60 0.74 3.03 7.86
CA THR A 60 -0.71 3.24 7.73
C THR A 60 -1.50 3.27 9.05
N LYS A 61 -0.89 2.85 10.18
CA LYS A 61 -1.61 2.55 11.43
C LYS A 61 -2.27 3.76 12.10
N LEU A 62 -1.72 4.96 11.90
CA LEU A 62 -2.13 6.16 12.61
C LEU A 62 -3.21 6.91 11.82
N ASP A 63 -2.78 7.83 10.97
CA ASP A 63 -3.66 8.82 10.33
C ASP A 63 -3.76 8.64 8.81
N ALA A 64 -3.45 7.43 8.32
CA ALA A 64 -3.56 7.16 6.89
C ALA A 64 -5.02 7.06 6.48
N MET A 65 -5.46 7.99 5.65
CA MET A 65 -6.78 8.00 5.05
C MET A 65 -6.77 7.15 3.78
N VAL A 66 -7.75 6.26 3.66
CA VAL A 66 -7.99 5.53 2.42
C VAL A 66 -8.68 6.48 1.45
N VAL A 67 -7.99 6.83 0.38
CA VAL A 67 -8.51 7.70 -0.70
C VAL A 67 -9.28 6.86 -1.72
N ARG A 68 -8.75 5.68 -2.04
CA ARG A 68 -9.34 4.74 -3.00
C ARG A 68 -9.00 3.30 -2.60
N GLU A 69 -9.99 2.43 -2.69
CA GLU A 69 -9.77 0.98 -2.61
C GLU A 69 -9.50 0.42 -4.01
N GLY A 70 -8.41 -0.33 -4.15
CA GLY A 70 -8.15 -1.16 -5.33
C GLY A 70 -9.09 -2.35 -5.39
N THR A 71 -9.30 -2.86 -6.60
CA THR A 71 -10.06 -4.09 -6.84
C THR A 71 -9.23 -5.28 -6.38
N ALA A 72 -9.81 -6.11 -5.51
CA ALA A 72 -9.13 -7.26 -4.89
C ALA A 72 -9.04 -8.46 -5.83
#